data_AF-A0A6I4ZUH8-F1
#
_entry.id   AF-A0A6I4ZUH8-F1
#
_cell.length_a   1.000
_cell.length_b   1.000
_cell.length_c   1.000
_cell.angle_alpha   90.00
_cell.angle_beta   90.00
_cell.angle_gamma   90.00
#
_symmetry.space_group_name_H-M   'P 1'
#
loop_
_entity.id
_entity.type
_entity.pdbx_description
1 polymer ?
#
loop_
_entity_poly.entity_id
_entity_poly.type
_entity_poly.pdbx_seq_one_letter_code
_entity_poly.pdbx_strand_id
1 'polypeptide(L)'
;MDMKKALLTVPLSFSLLIPTAADIVNAEDSMNKNKPTVTTEAVELRAQLDKLLSEHAYLAVETMRKGAEGADDFKQSAEALSGNTEDLSNAIASVYGEEAGKQFKEIWSNHIGFFVDYVKATGNEDEEAKQMALDELEQYRQDFSKFLESATGQRLKADKLVQGLQAHVNQLIGAFDSYIAGDYEKAYEMERKAIEHMYGVSKGLSSAIVDQFPDKFNDTKAVTPAANLRSELNHLLSEHAGLAMMAMQNGIDGSEDFEASTEALSNNTEDLTAAISSIYGEEAGMKFKEMWSGHIGNFVDYVKATADEDEMKKEEAMEALDQYRQDFSMFLEKATEGGLKSETLAKNLQSHVDYLITTFDQYAKEDYDATYDTLRESYAHMFGAGKALSGGFVNQFPDKFEMDMPSNMPDTGMGGTAQDSFDFTWIILSILAMLSGTALYARKHTQKQ
;
A
#
# COMPACT_ATOMS: atom_id res chain seq x y z
N MET A 1 17.79 26.51 -22.38
CA MET A 1 17.14 25.68 -23.41
C MET A 1 16.30 24.68 -22.63
N ASP A 2 15.02 25.02 -22.46
CA ASP A 2 14.07 24.28 -21.62
C ASP A 2 13.70 22.96 -22.27
N MET A 3 14.14 21.85 -21.67
CA MET A 3 13.62 20.52 -21.97
C MET A 3 12.39 20.30 -21.10
N LYS A 4 11.21 20.55 -21.68
CA LYS A 4 9.93 20.15 -21.11
C LYS A 4 9.94 18.64 -20.84
N LYS A 5 9.64 18.26 -19.60
CA LYS A 5 9.35 16.88 -19.16
C LYS A 5 8.28 16.30 -20.10
N ALA A 6 8.67 15.38 -20.97
CA ALA A 6 7.74 14.60 -21.78
C ALA A 6 7.25 13.45 -20.89
N LEU A 7 6.00 13.52 -20.41
CA LEU A 7 5.32 12.38 -19.81
C LEU A 7 5.23 11.26 -20.87
N LEU A 8 6.02 10.21 -20.67
CA LEU A 8 5.86 8.94 -21.37
C LEU A 8 4.68 8.21 -20.73
N THR A 9 3.50 8.33 -21.32
CA THR A 9 2.36 7.43 -21.05
C THR A 9 2.75 6.03 -21.52
N VAL A 10 3.19 5.18 -20.59
CA VAL A 10 3.42 3.77 -20.86
C VAL A 10 2.05 3.06 -20.78
N PRO A 11 1.48 2.56 -21.88
CA PRO A 11 0.25 1.79 -21.82
C PRO A 11 0.47 0.56 -20.91
N LEU A 12 -0.54 0.15 -20.12
CA LEU A 12 -0.45 -1.00 -19.20
C LEU A 12 0.13 -2.29 -19.84
N SER A 13 0.01 -2.42 -21.17
CA SER A 13 0.60 -3.52 -21.94
C SER A 13 2.13 -3.44 -22.13
N PHE A 14 2.82 -2.39 -21.67
CA PHE A 14 4.24 -2.13 -21.94
C PHE A 14 5.12 -1.73 -20.74
N SER A 15 4.63 -1.74 -19.49
CA SER A 15 5.41 -1.37 -18.29
C SER A 15 6.45 -2.41 -17.82
N LEU A 16 6.96 -3.27 -18.72
CA LEU A 16 7.83 -4.41 -18.40
C LEU A 16 9.35 -4.08 -18.29
N LEU A 17 9.77 -2.82 -18.12
CA LEU A 17 11.20 -2.46 -18.21
C LEU A 17 11.73 -1.58 -17.06
N ILE A 18 11.24 -1.80 -15.84
CA ILE A 18 12.05 -1.59 -14.62
C ILE A 18 12.62 -2.98 -14.31
N PRO A 19 13.92 -3.19 -14.02
CA PRO A 19 14.54 -4.52 -13.88
C PRO A 19 13.60 -5.46 -13.12
N THR A 20 12.94 -6.31 -13.91
CA THR A 20 11.75 -7.03 -13.46
C THR A 20 12.17 -8.08 -12.46
N ALA A 21 11.29 -8.43 -11.52
CA ALA A 21 11.50 -9.49 -10.52
C ALA A 21 12.14 -10.80 -11.06
N ALA A 22 12.10 -11.05 -12.38
CA ALA A 22 12.84 -12.10 -13.07
C ALA A 22 14.35 -12.17 -12.76
N ASP A 23 15.01 -11.06 -12.40
CA ASP A 23 16.43 -11.09 -12.00
C ASP A 23 16.63 -11.49 -10.52
N ILE A 24 15.58 -11.39 -9.70
CA ILE A 24 15.62 -11.64 -8.25
C ILE A 24 15.28 -13.10 -7.92
N VAL A 25 14.32 -13.68 -8.66
CA VAL A 25 13.95 -15.09 -8.55
C VAL A 25 14.68 -15.94 -9.60
N ASN A 26 15.20 -17.11 -9.22
CA ASN A 26 15.73 -18.08 -10.19
C ASN A 26 14.59 -18.59 -11.08
N ALA A 27 14.42 -17.97 -12.26
CA ALA A 27 13.40 -18.32 -13.23
C ALA A 27 13.86 -19.47 -14.15
N GLU A 28 14.04 -20.68 -13.62
CA GLU A 28 14.25 -21.87 -14.47
C GLU A 28 12.95 -22.62 -14.81
N ASP A 29 11.77 -22.20 -14.32
CA ASP A 29 10.55 -23.02 -14.44
C ASP A 29 9.24 -22.26 -14.78
N SER A 30 9.33 -21.13 -15.49
CA SER A 30 8.18 -20.26 -15.81
C SER A 30 7.26 -20.76 -16.94
N MET A 31 7.42 -21.99 -17.43
CA MET A 31 6.64 -22.53 -18.57
C MET A 31 5.55 -23.54 -18.20
N ASN A 32 5.34 -23.83 -16.92
CA ASN A 32 4.26 -24.72 -16.50
C ASN A 32 2.98 -23.94 -16.14
N LYS A 33 1.99 -23.94 -17.06
CA LYS A 33 0.71 -23.22 -16.92
C LYS A 33 -0.12 -23.59 -15.67
N ASN A 34 0.26 -24.64 -14.94
CA ASN A 34 -0.46 -25.11 -13.76
C ASN A 34 0.17 -24.69 -12.42
N LYS A 35 1.35 -24.03 -12.41
CA LYS A 35 1.95 -23.57 -11.16
C LYS A 35 1.35 -22.23 -10.70
N PRO A 36 1.08 -22.04 -9.40
CA PRO A 36 0.71 -20.73 -8.86
C PRO A 36 1.77 -19.69 -9.20
N THR A 37 1.33 -18.48 -9.51
CA THR A 37 2.23 -17.39 -9.89
C THR A 37 1.68 -16.05 -9.42
N VAL A 38 2.60 -15.12 -9.19
CA VAL A 38 2.31 -13.74 -8.77
C VAL A 38 2.44 -12.74 -9.92
N THR A 39 2.63 -13.19 -11.17
CA THR A 39 3.00 -12.30 -12.30
C THR A 39 2.11 -12.44 -13.54
N THR A 40 0.85 -12.86 -13.40
CA THR A 40 -0.11 -12.78 -14.53
C THR A 40 -0.56 -11.35 -14.77
N GLU A 41 -1.09 -11.04 -15.95
CA GLU A 41 -1.62 -9.71 -16.30
C GLU A 41 -2.73 -9.26 -15.34
N ALA A 42 -3.59 -10.17 -14.91
CA ALA A 42 -4.63 -9.87 -13.92
C ALA A 42 -4.05 -9.54 -12.53
N VAL A 43 -2.96 -10.21 -12.12
CA VAL A 43 -2.28 -9.92 -10.86
C VAL A 43 -1.49 -8.61 -10.95
N GLU A 44 -0.89 -8.30 -12.10
CA GLU A 44 -0.24 -6.99 -12.32
C GLU A 44 -1.26 -5.84 -12.28
N LEU A 45 -2.46 -6.01 -12.86
CA LEU A 45 -3.54 -5.04 -12.71
C LEU A 45 -3.88 -4.81 -11.23
N ARG A 46 -4.07 -5.89 -10.47
CA ARG A 46 -4.38 -5.78 -9.04
C ARG A 46 -3.27 -5.07 -8.28
N ALA A 47 -2.00 -5.45 -8.49
CA ALA A 47 -0.88 -4.83 -7.80
C ALA A 47 -0.70 -3.34 -8.15
N GLN A 48 -1.00 -2.95 -9.39
CA GLN A 48 -0.98 -1.54 -9.79
C GLN A 48 -2.12 -0.75 -9.14
N LEU A 49 -3.32 -1.34 -9.01
CA LEU A 49 -4.43 -0.74 -8.28
C LEU A 49 -4.18 -0.68 -6.78
N ASP A 50 -3.58 -1.73 -6.19
CA ASP A 50 -3.10 -1.73 -4.80
C ASP A 50 -2.25 -0.49 -4.56
N LYS A 51 -1.21 -0.29 -5.38
CA LYS A 51 -0.28 0.85 -5.29
C LYS A 51 -0.97 2.19 -5.33
N LEU A 52 -1.73 2.43 -6.39
CA LEU A 52 -2.28 3.75 -6.63
C LEU A 52 -3.36 4.10 -5.59
N LEU A 53 -4.17 3.14 -5.19
CA LEU A 53 -5.23 3.37 -4.21
C LEU A 53 -4.69 3.48 -2.79
N SER A 54 -3.69 2.68 -2.40
CA SER A 54 -3.09 2.78 -1.06
C SER A 54 -2.22 4.03 -0.90
N GLU A 55 -1.45 4.41 -1.94
CA GLU A 55 -0.73 5.69 -1.98
C GLU A 55 -1.72 6.87 -1.88
N HIS A 56 -2.89 6.79 -2.52
CA HIS A 56 -3.92 7.82 -2.39
C HIS A 56 -4.37 8.02 -0.95
N ALA A 57 -4.67 6.93 -0.24
CA ALA A 57 -5.11 7.00 1.16
C ALA A 57 -4.01 7.60 2.07
N TYR A 58 -2.76 7.15 1.88
CA TYR A 58 -1.61 7.71 2.58
C TYR A 58 -1.46 9.22 2.33
N LEU A 59 -1.38 9.64 1.06
CA LEU A 59 -1.22 11.05 0.69
C LEU A 59 -2.42 11.91 1.13
N ALA A 60 -3.63 11.34 1.17
CA ALA A 60 -4.81 12.06 1.64
C ALA A 60 -4.72 12.38 3.13
N VAL A 61 -4.37 11.39 3.97
CA VAL A 61 -4.16 11.61 5.41
C VAL A 61 -3.04 12.61 5.65
N GLU A 62 -1.90 12.45 4.97
CA GLU A 62 -0.78 13.37 5.08
C GLU A 62 -1.16 14.80 4.67
N THR A 63 -1.84 14.97 3.55
CA THR A 63 -2.29 16.30 3.09
C THR A 63 -3.25 16.95 4.08
N MET A 64 -4.17 16.17 4.67
CA MET A 64 -5.10 16.66 5.69
C MET A 64 -4.35 17.09 6.97
N ARG A 65 -3.38 16.27 7.42
CA ARG A 65 -2.51 16.55 8.57
C ARG A 65 -1.69 17.84 8.37
N LYS A 66 -0.92 17.91 7.27
CA LYS A 66 -0.13 19.08 6.89
C LYS A 66 -0.99 20.35 6.77
N GLY A 67 -2.21 20.20 6.24
CA GLY A 67 -3.17 21.30 6.13
C GLY A 67 -3.65 21.82 7.48
N ALA A 68 -3.81 20.95 8.48
CA ALA A 68 -4.16 21.32 9.84
C ALA A 68 -3.01 21.98 10.61
N GLU A 69 -1.78 21.48 10.41
CA GLU A 69 -0.57 22.05 11.01
C GLU A 69 -0.21 23.41 10.42
N GLY A 70 -0.67 23.70 9.20
CA GLY A 70 -0.18 24.82 8.41
C GLY A 70 1.27 24.62 7.98
N ALA A 71 1.67 23.37 7.74
CA ALA A 71 3.04 23.00 7.41
C ALA A 71 3.48 23.59 6.07
N ASP A 72 4.77 23.95 5.98
CA ASP A 72 5.35 24.61 4.80
C ASP A 72 5.30 23.73 3.53
N ASP A 73 5.20 22.42 3.71
CA ASP A 73 5.16 21.42 2.65
C ASP A 73 3.73 20.99 2.25
N PHE A 74 2.68 21.62 2.81
CA PHE A 74 1.28 21.32 2.48
C PHE A 74 0.98 21.42 0.98
N LYS A 75 1.60 22.38 0.30
CA LYS A 75 1.38 22.55 -1.15
C LYS A 75 1.90 21.33 -1.93
N GLN A 76 3.07 20.82 -1.55
CA GLN A 76 3.72 19.70 -2.21
C GLN A 76 3.02 18.37 -1.91
N SER A 77 2.51 18.17 -0.70
CA SER A 77 1.65 17.01 -0.40
C SER A 77 0.36 17.01 -1.22
N ALA A 78 -0.29 18.18 -1.36
CA ALA A 78 -1.47 18.32 -2.21
C ALA A 78 -1.16 18.10 -3.71
N GLU A 79 0.00 18.56 -4.19
CA GLU A 79 0.48 18.30 -5.56
C GLU A 79 0.77 16.81 -5.79
N ALA A 80 1.34 16.12 -4.81
CA ALA A 80 1.57 14.67 -4.85
C ALA A 80 0.25 13.89 -4.90
N LEU A 81 -0.74 14.26 -4.07
CA LEU A 81 -2.08 13.66 -4.07
C LEU A 81 -2.80 13.88 -5.42
N SER A 82 -2.65 15.06 -6.01
CA SER A 82 -3.15 15.37 -7.35
C SER A 82 -2.44 14.54 -8.43
N GLY A 83 -1.11 14.39 -8.33
CA GLY A 83 -0.32 13.51 -9.20
C GLY A 83 -0.80 12.05 -9.16
N ASN A 84 -1.08 11.53 -7.97
CA ASN A 84 -1.68 10.21 -7.80
C ASN A 84 -3.07 10.10 -8.48
N THR A 85 -3.89 11.16 -8.43
CA THR A 85 -5.17 11.21 -9.15
C THR A 85 -4.99 11.11 -10.66
N GLU A 86 -3.98 11.75 -11.24
CA GLU A 86 -3.63 11.59 -12.65
C GLU A 86 -3.24 10.14 -12.96
N ASP A 87 -2.41 9.52 -12.13
CA ASP A 87 -1.95 8.15 -12.32
C ASP A 87 -3.10 7.13 -12.23
N LEU A 88 -4.02 7.29 -11.28
CA LEU A 88 -5.26 6.52 -11.19
C LEU A 88 -6.11 6.68 -12.45
N SER A 89 -6.31 7.91 -12.89
CA SER A 89 -7.12 8.22 -14.07
C SER A 89 -6.52 7.61 -15.34
N ASN A 90 -5.20 7.65 -15.48
CA ASN A 90 -4.47 7.01 -16.57
C ASN A 90 -4.57 5.48 -16.52
N ALA A 91 -4.52 4.88 -15.33
CA ALA A 91 -4.72 3.45 -15.15
C ALA A 91 -6.14 3.03 -15.60
N ILE A 92 -7.17 3.79 -15.22
CA ILE A 92 -8.54 3.56 -15.69
C ILE A 92 -8.67 3.75 -17.20
N ALA A 93 -8.07 4.83 -17.74
CA ALA A 93 -8.07 5.13 -19.17
C ALA A 93 -7.47 3.99 -20.02
N SER A 94 -6.42 3.34 -19.53
CA SER A 94 -5.78 2.25 -20.25
C SER A 94 -6.67 1.00 -20.40
N VAL A 95 -7.68 0.83 -19.54
CA VAL A 95 -8.64 -0.29 -19.60
C VAL A 95 -9.90 0.11 -20.36
N TYR A 96 -10.48 1.26 -20.03
CA TYR A 96 -11.81 1.70 -20.50
C TYR A 96 -11.77 2.78 -21.60
N GLY A 97 -10.58 3.30 -21.94
CA GLY A 97 -10.36 4.37 -22.90
C GLY A 97 -10.28 5.76 -22.27
N GLU A 98 -9.68 6.70 -23.01
CA GLU A 98 -9.41 8.08 -22.58
C GLU A 98 -10.63 8.83 -22.02
N GLU A 99 -11.81 8.64 -22.65
CA GLU A 99 -13.03 9.32 -22.21
C GLU A 99 -13.48 8.84 -20.83
N ALA A 100 -13.40 7.52 -20.57
CA ALA A 100 -13.72 6.97 -19.26
C ALA A 100 -12.71 7.41 -18.20
N GLY A 101 -11.43 7.51 -18.55
CA GLY A 101 -10.40 8.06 -17.66
C GLY A 101 -10.67 9.51 -17.26
N LYS A 102 -11.11 10.36 -18.20
CA LYS A 102 -11.49 11.75 -17.90
C LYS A 102 -12.71 11.84 -16.99
N GLN A 103 -13.74 11.03 -17.25
CA GLN A 103 -14.93 10.98 -16.40
C GLN A 103 -14.60 10.48 -14.98
N PHE A 104 -13.75 9.46 -14.88
CA PHE A 104 -13.22 8.99 -13.59
C PHE A 104 -12.48 10.11 -12.86
N LYS A 105 -11.58 10.82 -13.56
CA LYS A 105 -10.83 11.94 -12.98
C LYS A 105 -11.75 13.01 -12.42
N GLU A 106 -12.75 13.43 -13.19
CA GLU A 106 -13.69 14.49 -12.80
C GLU A 106 -14.44 14.12 -11.52
N ILE A 107 -14.98 12.90 -11.43
CA ILE A 107 -15.69 12.46 -10.22
C ILE A 107 -14.74 12.26 -9.04
N TRP A 108 -13.55 11.68 -9.27
CA TRP A 108 -12.55 11.40 -8.24
C TRP A 108 -11.92 12.68 -7.67
N SER A 109 -11.70 13.72 -8.47
CA SER A 109 -11.12 14.97 -7.95
C SER A 109 -12.05 15.70 -6.97
N ASN A 110 -13.37 15.48 -7.02
CA ASN A 110 -14.32 16.18 -6.17
C ASN A 110 -14.18 15.83 -4.69
N HIS A 111 -13.96 14.55 -4.34
CA HIS A 111 -13.90 14.16 -2.92
C HIS A 111 -12.70 14.75 -2.20
N ILE A 112 -11.58 14.94 -2.90
CA ILE A 112 -10.40 15.63 -2.36
C ILE A 112 -10.78 17.04 -1.92
N GLY A 113 -11.57 17.76 -2.75
CA GLY A 113 -12.09 19.08 -2.40
C GLY A 113 -12.95 19.06 -1.13
N PHE A 114 -13.84 18.08 -0.99
CA PHE A 114 -14.70 17.98 0.20
C PHE A 114 -13.92 17.69 1.48
N PHE A 115 -12.86 16.86 1.43
CA PHE A 115 -11.97 16.67 2.58
C PHE A 115 -11.20 17.97 2.91
N VAL A 116 -10.72 18.70 1.91
CA VAL A 116 -10.06 20.00 2.12
C VAL A 116 -11.02 21.01 2.77
N ASP A 117 -12.28 21.04 2.36
CA ASP A 117 -13.30 21.90 2.95
C ASP A 117 -13.59 21.50 4.41
N TYR A 118 -13.64 20.19 4.72
CA TYR A 118 -13.76 19.70 6.09
C TYR A 118 -12.57 20.13 6.98
N VAL A 119 -11.34 20.01 6.47
CA VAL A 119 -10.12 20.45 7.18
C VAL A 119 -10.17 21.94 7.47
N LYS A 120 -10.48 22.77 6.46
CA LYS A 120 -10.60 24.23 6.63
C LYS A 120 -11.70 24.61 7.59
N ALA A 121 -12.86 23.97 7.51
CA ALA A 121 -13.97 24.19 8.42
C ALA A 121 -13.59 23.84 9.87
N THR A 122 -12.79 22.78 10.05
CA THR A 122 -12.23 22.42 11.35
C THR A 122 -11.31 23.48 11.92
N GLY A 123 -10.35 23.97 11.13
CA GLY A 123 -9.45 25.05 11.57
C GLY A 123 -10.16 26.37 11.87
N ASN A 124 -11.30 26.63 11.22
CA ASN A 124 -12.13 27.83 11.45
C ASN A 124 -13.18 27.66 12.56
N GLU A 125 -13.25 26.50 13.22
CA GLU A 125 -14.31 26.16 14.18
C GLU A 125 -15.74 26.32 13.59
N ASP A 126 -15.89 26.09 12.28
CA ASP A 126 -17.14 26.28 11.54
C ASP A 126 -17.88 24.94 11.39
N GLU A 127 -18.74 24.64 12.37
CA GLU A 127 -19.54 23.40 12.39
C GLU A 127 -20.56 23.32 11.24
N GLU A 128 -21.05 24.45 10.72
CA GLU A 128 -21.97 24.45 9.57
C GLU A 128 -21.21 24.04 8.30
N ALA A 129 -20.02 24.59 8.09
CA ALA A 129 -19.15 24.21 6.96
C ALA A 129 -18.65 22.76 7.06
N LYS A 130 -18.35 22.25 8.26
CA LYS A 130 -18.04 20.82 8.46
C LYS A 130 -19.21 19.94 8.01
N GLN A 131 -20.42 20.25 8.46
CA GLN A 131 -21.60 19.47 8.09
C GLN A 131 -21.87 19.54 6.58
N MET A 132 -21.67 20.70 5.94
CA MET A 132 -21.78 20.81 4.47
C MET A 132 -20.78 19.89 3.76
N ALA A 133 -19.52 19.85 4.20
CA ALA A 133 -18.52 18.95 3.61
C ALA A 133 -18.88 17.47 3.79
N LEU A 134 -19.44 17.10 4.95
CA LEU A 134 -19.94 15.74 5.20
C LEU A 134 -21.12 15.36 4.29
N ASP A 135 -22.04 16.29 4.08
CA ASP A 135 -23.20 16.09 3.19
C ASP A 135 -22.75 15.92 1.72
N GLU A 136 -21.75 16.68 1.27
CA GLU A 136 -21.14 16.54 -0.05
C GLU A 136 -20.41 15.18 -0.21
N LEU A 137 -19.69 14.72 0.82
CA LEU A 137 -19.07 13.39 0.84
C LEU A 137 -20.12 12.26 0.77
N GLU A 138 -21.25 12.42 1.45
CA GLU A 138 -22.37 11.48 1.37
C GLU A 138 -22.95 11.42 -0.05
N GLN A 139 -23.15 12.56 -0.69
CA GLN A 139 -23.65 12.62 -2.07
C GLN A 139 -22.63 12.04 -3.07
N TYR A 140 -21.36 12.42 -2.96
CA TYR A 140 -20.25 11.86 -3.74
C TYR A 140 -20.26 10.34 -3.68
N ARG A 141 -20.39 9.78 -2.48
CA ARG A 141 -20.39 8.34 -2.26
C ARG A 141 -21.49 7.64 -3.05
N GLN A 142 -22.68 8.22 -3.09
CA GLN A 142 -23.82 7.67 -3.84
C GLN A 142 -23.55 7.73 -5.35
N ASP A 143 -23.02 8.84 -5.85
CA ASP A 143 -22.82 9.05 -7.28
C ASP A 143 -21.63 8.24 -7.82
N PHE A 144 -20.52 8.20 -7.07
CA PHE A 144 -19.35 7.39 -7.42
C PHE A 144 -19.68 5.90 -7.41
N SER A 145 -20.52 5.44 -6.47
CA SER A 145 -20.98 4.05 -6.43
C SER A 145 -21.82 3.68 -7.65
N LYS A 146 -22.75 4.55 -8.08
CA LYS A 146 -23.55 4.35 -9.31
C LYS A 146 -22.68 4.38 -10.56
N PHE A 147 -21.68 5.27 -10.59
CA PHE A 147 -20.72 5.37 -11.68
C PHE A 147 -19.94 4.05 -11.83
N LEU A 148 -19.36 3.53 -10.74
CA LEU A 148 -18.62 2.25 -10.76
C LEU A 148 -19.52 1.05 -11.08
N GLU A 149 -20.73 0.99 -10.54
CA GLU A 149 -21.70 -0.06 -10.89
C GLU A 149 -22.00 -0.05 -12.40
N SER A 150 -22.24 1.12 -12.96
CA SER A 150 -22.52 1.27 -14.40
C SER A 150 -21.30 0.89 -15.25
N ALA A 151 -20.12 1.41 -14.89
CA ALA A 151 -18.87 1.17 -15.63
C ALA A 151 -18.48 -0.31 -15.66
N THR A 152 -18.67 -1.02 -14.54
CA THR A 152 -18.32 -2.45 -14.40
C THR A 152 -19.39 -3.41 -14.92
N GLY A 153 -20.47 -2.89 -15.52
CA GLY A 153 -21.59 -3.71 -15.98
C GLY A 153 -22.29 -4.44 -14.82
N GLN A 154 -22.45 -3.75 -13.68
CA GLN A 154 -23.07 -4.23 -12.44
C GLN A 154 -22.33 -5.37 -11.73
N ARG A 155 -21.03 -5.57 -12.02
CA ARG A 155 -20.18 -6.51 -11.27
C ARG A 155 -19.86 -6.00 -9.87
N LEU A 156 -19.65 -4.69 -9.73
CA LEU A 156 -19.64 -4.01 -8.43
C LEU A 156 -21.03 -3.45 -8.17
N LYS A 157 -21.63 -3.79 -7.02
CA LYS A 157 -22.98 -3.31 -6.65
C LYS A 157 -22.90 -2.00 -5.90
N ALA A 158 -23.73 -1.03 -6.29
CA ALA A 158 -23.69 0.31 -5.71
C ALA A 158 -23.97 0.33 -4.21
N ASP A 159 -24.87 -0.53 -3.71
CA ASP A 159 -25.20 -0.63 -2.28
C ASP A 159 -24.01 -1.09 -1.41
N LYS A 160 -23.16 -1.97 -1.95
CA LYS A 160 -21.93 -2.44 -1.30
C LYS A 160 -20.81 -1.42 -1.39
N LEU A 161 -20.66 -0.77 -2.56
CA LEU A 161 -19.68 0.30 -2.77
C LEU A 161 -19.95 1.48 -1.81
N VAL A 162 -21.22 1.86 -1.66
CA VAL A 162 -21.65 2.88 -0.70
C VAL A 162 -21.19 2.56 0.71
N GLN A 163 -21.37 1.33 1.19
CA GLN A 163 -20.96 0.98 2.56
C GLN A 163 -19.43 1.00 2.74
N GLY A 164 -18.70 0.47 1.75
CA GLY A 164 -17.23 0.51 1.74
C GLY A 164 -16.69 1.93 1.75
N LEU A 165 -17.17 2.78 0.83
CA LEU A 165 -16.76 4.18 0.79
C LEU A 165 -17.09 4.93 2.08
N GLN A 166 -18.21 4.62 2.75
CA GLN A 166 -18.54 5.25 4.04
C GLN A 166 -17.52 4.88 5.11
N ALA A 167 -17.15 3.61 5.18
CA ALA A 167 -16.13 3.16 6.12
C ALA A 167 -14.77 3.82 5.82
N HIS A 168 -14.42 4.02 4.54
CA HIS A 168 -13.20 4.73 4.16
C HIS A 168 -13.22 6.21 4.56
N VAL A 169 -14.32 6.92 4.27
CA VAL A 169 -14.51 8.32 4.72
C VAL A 169 -14.38 8.42 6.24
N ASN A 170 -15.00 7.51 6.99
CA ASN A 170 -14.91 7.49 8.45
C ASN A 170 -13.48 7.25 8.95
N GLN A 171 -12.68 6.45 8.24
CA GLN A 171 -11.27 6.22 8.59
C GLN A 171 -10.43 7.47 8.35
N LEU A 172 -10.59 8.15 7.20
CA LEU A 172 -9.86 9.39 6.88
C LEU A 172 -10.22 10.53 7.83
N ILE A 173 -11.53 10.77 8.06
CA ILE A 173 -11.99 11.78 9.02
C ILE A 173 -11.57 11.40 10.44
N GLY A 174 -11.67 10.12 10.80
CA GLY A 174 -11.24 9.65 12.11
C GLY A 174 -9.74 9.85 12.36
N ALA A 175 -8.90 9.61 11.36
CA ALA A 175 -7.46 9.89 11.45
C ALA A 175 -7.20 11.37 11.71
N PHE A 176 -7.85 12.24 10.93
CA PHE A 176 -7.72 13.69 11.05
C PHE A 176 -8.26 14.24 12.38
N ASP A 177 -9.48 13.88 12.76
CA ASP A 177 -10.12 14.36 14.00
C ASP A 177 -9.34 13.90 15.24
N SER A 178 -8.83 12.66 15.24
CA SER A 178 -7.96 12.16 16.31
C SER A 178 -6.64 12.92 16.38
N TYR A 179 -6.05 13.25 15.23
CA TYR A 179 -4.83 14.05 15.16
C TYR A 179 -5.02 15.43 15.78
N ILE A 180 -6.08 16.14 15.36
CA ILE A 180 -6.45 17.46 15.92
C ILE A 180 -6.73 17.39 17.42
N ALA A 181 -7.29 16.28 17.91
CA ALA A 181 -7.56 16.06 19.32
C ALA A 181 -6.29 15.72 20.15
N GLY A 182 -5.13 15.56 19.51
CA GLY A 182 -3.89 15.11 20.15
C GLY A 182 -3.88 13.62 20.51
N ASP A 183 -4.84 12.85 19.99
CA ASP A 183 -4.88 11.38 20.12
C ASP A 183 -4.12 10.76 18.95
N TYR A 184 -2.79 10.96 18.96
CA TYR A 184 -1.92 10.56 17.85
C TYR A 184 -1.90 9.04 17.63
N GLU A 185 -1.93 8.23 18.70
CA GLU A 185 -2.03 6.76 18.58
C GLU A 185 -3.27 6.37 17.76
N LYS A 186 -4.42 6.99 18.06
CA LYS A 186 -5.65 6.74 17.31
C LYS A 186 -5.59 7.27 15.88
N ALA A 187 -4.94 8.41 15.67
CA ALA A 187 -4.76 8.98 14.33
C ALA A 187 -4.03 8.00 13.41
N TYR A 188 -2.89 7.47 13.85
CA TYR A 188 -2.14 6.47 13.09
C TYR A 188 -2.90 5.14 12.97
N GLU A 189 -3.62 4.68 13.98
CA GLU A 189 -4.47 3.48 13.87
C GLU A 189 -5.51 3.63 12.73
N MET A 190 -6.14 4.80 12.63
CA MET A 190 -7.14 5.08 11.58
C MET A 190 -6.50 5.28 10.21
N GLU A 191 -5.32 5.90 10.12
CA GLU A 191 -4.54 6.01 8.89
C GLU A 191 -4.20 4.64 8.31
N ARG A 192 -3.60 3.76 9.12
CA ARG A 192 -3.25 2.39 8.73
C ARG A 192 -4.47 1.61 8.23
N LYS A 193 -5.61 1.77 8.92
CA LYS A 193 -6.90 1.20 8.48
C LYS A 193 -7.40 1.77 7.16
N ALA A 194 -7.21 3.07 6.91
CA ALA A 194 -7.59 3.70 5.65
C ALA A 194 -6.74 3.16 4.49
N ILE A 195 -5.43 2.97 4.71
CA ILE A 195 -4.50 2.39 3.74
C ILE A 195 -4.86 0.92 3.47
N GLU A 196 -5.03 0.09 4.51
CA GLU A 196 -5.42 -1.32 4.40
C GLU A 196 -6.72 -1.49 3.60
N HIS A 197 -7.73 -0.65 3.88
CA HIS A 197 -9.02 -0.70 3.20
C HIS A 197 -8.88 -0.64 1.67
N MET A 198 -7.92 0.13 1.17
CA MET A 198 -7.74 0.30 -0.27
C MET A 198 -7.28 -0.99 -0.99
N TYR A 199 -6.66 -1.95 -0.28
CA TYR A 199 -6.36 -3.28 -0.83
C TYR A 199 -7.62 -4.14 -1.01
N GLY A 200 -8.67 -3.89 -0.22
CA GLY A 200 -9.99 -4.47 -0.45
C GLY A 200 -10.67 -3.89 -1.69
N VAL A 201 -10.55 -2.57 -1.90
CA VAL A 201 -11.10 -1.85 -3.05
C VAL A 201 -10.39 -2.30 -4.34
N SER A 202 -9.06 -2.36 -4.34
CA SER A 202 -8.27 -2.84 -5.48
C SER A 202 -8.60 -4.28 -5.84
N LYS A 203 -8.78 -5.18 -4.86
CA LYS A 203 -9.23 -6.56 -5.05
C LYS A 203 -10.60 -6.61 -5.74
N GLY A 204 -11.56 -5.79 -5.29
CA GLY A 204 -12.87 -5.68 -5.90
C GLY A 204 -12.83 -5.20 -7.33
N LEU A 205 -12.17 -4.07 -7.55
CA LEU A 205 -12.08 -3.42 -8.85
C LEU A 205 -11.31 -4.25 -9.88
N SER A 206 -10.17 -4.83 -9.49
CA SER A 206 -9.39 -5.70 -10.38
C SER A 206 -10.16 -6.95 -10.77
N SER A 207 -10.87 -7.61 -9.84
CA SER A 207 -11.73 -8.75 -10.15
C SER A 207 -12.81 -8.36 -11.16
N ALA A 208 -13.53 -7.26 -10.91
CA ALA A 208 -14.60 -6.81 -11.80
C ALA A 208 -14.09 -6.46 -13.21
N ILE A 209 -12.94 -5.80 -13.32
CA ILE A 209 -12.30 -5.45 -14.59
C ILE A 209 -11.90 -6.72 -15.36
N VAL A 210 -11.24 -7.66 -14.69
CA VAL A 210 -10.78 -8.91 -15.31
C VAL A 210 -11.97 -9.76 -15.78
N ASP A 211 -13.02 -9.85 -14.97
CA ASP A 211 -14.27 -10.54 -15.32
C ASP A 211 -15.04 -9.84 -16.46
N GLN A 212 -14.80 -8.56 -16.70
CA GLN A 212 -15.39 -7.81 -17.80
C GLN A 212 -14.60 -7.95 -19.10
N PHE A 213 -13.29 -8.11 -19.02
CA PHE A 213 -12.39 -8.19 -20.17
C PHE A 213 -11.45 -9.40 -20.10
N PRO A 214 -11.97 -10.64 -20.02
CA PRO A 214 -11.12 -11.84 -19.82
C PRO A 214 -10.03 -11.98 -20.89
N ASP A 215 -10.36 -11.67 -22.15
CA ASP A 215 -9.40 -11.70 -23.28
C ASP A 215 -8.22 -10.73 -23.09
N LYS A 216 -8.42 -9.57 -22.44
CA LYS A 216 -7.34 -8.60 -22.18
C LYS A 216 -6.34 -9.09 -21.13
N PHE A 217 -6.75 -10.05 -20.31
CA PHE A 217 -5.96 -10.58 -19.19
C PHE A 217 -5.67 -12.08 -19.34
N ASN A 218 -5.71 -12.58 -20.57
CA ASN A 218 -5.38 -13.97 -20.93
C ASN A 218 -6.14 -15.02 -20.08
N ASP A 219 -7.40 -14.74 -19.74
CA ASP A 219 -8.25 -15.58 -18.87
C ASP A 219 -7.64 -15.87 -17.48
N THR A 220 -6.68 -15.05 -17.05
CA THR A 220 -6.08 -15.15 -15.71
C THR A 220 -6.94 -14.44 -14.67
N LYS A 221 -6.79 -14.80 -13.40
CA LYS A 221 -7.58 -14.22 -12.29
C LYS A 221 -6.76 -13.23 -11.48
N ALA A 222 -7.37 -12.10 -11.11
CA ALA A 222 -6.75 -11.12 -10.20
C ALA A 222 -6.74 -11.60 -8.73
N VAL A 223 -7.60 -12.55 -8.41
CA VAL A 223 -7.77 -13.08 -7.05
C VAL A 223 -7.43 -14.57 -7.04
N THR A 224 -6.21 -14.86 -6.59
CA THR A 224 -5.68 -16.21 -6.34
C THR A 224 -4.96 -16.21 -4.99
N PRO A 225 -4.67 -17.36 -4.37
CA PRO A 225 -3.86 -17.40 -3.14
C PRO A 225 -2.50 -16.71 -3.31
N ALA A 226 -1.80 -16.96 -4.43
CA ALA A 226 -0.54 -16.29 -4.76
C ALA A 226 -0.70 -14.75 -4.91
N ALA A 227 -1.77 -14.30 -5.58
CA ALA A 227 -2.07 -12.87 -5.71
C ALA A 227 -2.40 -12.21 -4.37
N ASN A 228 -3.07 -12.94 -3.47
CA ASN A 228 -3.35 -12.44 -2.12
C ASN A 228 -2.06 -12.27 -1.32
N LEU A 229 -1.12 -13.22 -1.40
CA LEU A 229 0.20 -13.04 -0.77
C LEU A 229 0.94 -11.82 -1.33
N ARG A 230 0.96 -11.64 -2.67
CA ARG A 230 1.59 -10.46 -3.27
C ARG A 230 0.95 -9.17 -2.78
N SER A 231 -0.38 -9.11 -2.73
CA SER A 231 -1.14 -7.94 -2.27
C SER A 231 -0.87 -7.64 -0.79
N GLU A 232 -0.79 -8.67 0.06
CA GLU A 232 -0.45 -8.55 1.48
C GLU A 232 0.98 -8.01 1.69
N LEU A 233 1.97 -8.57 0.99
CA LEU A 233 3.34 -8.08 1.10
C LEU A 233 3.48 -6.68 0.50
N ASN A 234 2.76 -6.36 -0.59
CA ASN A 234 2.71 -5.00 -1.10
C ASN A 234 2.20 -4.03 -0.04
N HIS A 235 1.11 -4.38 0.65
CA HIS A 235 0.54 -3.59 1.75
C HIS A 235 1.55 -3.31 2.84
N LEU A 236 2.03 -4.37 3.49
CA LEU A 236 2.85 -4.21 4.67
C LEU A 236 4.18 -3.51 4.37
N LEU A 237 4.77 -3.77 3.19
CA LEU A 237 6.03 -3.16 2.79
C LEU A 237 5.87 -1.69 2.34
N SER A 238 4.80 -1.32 1.61
CA SER A 238 4.60 0.07 1.23
C SER A 238 4.16 0.93 2.40
N GLU A 239 3.32 0.39 3.29
CA GLU A 239 2.98 1.01 4.57
C GLU A 239 4.23 1.23 5.43
N HIS A 240 5.15 0.26 5.49
CA HIS A 240 6.44 0.41 6.18
C HIS A 240 7.22 1.62 5.68
N ALA A 241 7.34 1.79 4.36
CA ALA A 241 8.07 2.92 3.78
C ALA A 241 7.40 4.26 4.12
N GLY A 242 6.07 4.35 4.03
CA GLY A 242 5.33 5.56 4.43
C GLY A 242 5.49 5.89 5.92
N LEU A 243 5.31 4.91 6.79
CA LEU A 243 5.47 5.06 8.24
C LEU A 243 6.91 5.42 8.64
N ALA A 244 7.90 4.83 7.98
CA ALA A 244 9.31 5.17 8.21
C ALA A 244 9.60 6.62 7.85
N MET A 245 9.09 7.11 6.71
CA MET A 245 9.26 8.51 6.32
C MET A 245 8.60 9.48 7.29
N MET A 246 7.37 9.21 7.72
CA MET A 246 6.71 10.03 8.74
C MET A 246 7.49 10.03 10.06
N ALA A 247 7.92 8.87 10.55
CA ALA A 247 8.69 8.80 11.79
C ALA A 247 10.04 9.55 11.69
N MET A 248 10.73 9.47 10.55
CA MET A 248 11.97 10.20 10.34
C MET A 248 11.75 11.72 10.28
N GLN A 249 10.70 12.18 9.61
CA GLN A 249 10.31 13.60 9.53
C GLN A 249 9.90 14.14 10.91
N ASN A 250 9.01 13.43 11.60
CA ASN A 250 8.58 13.78 12.96
C ASN A 250 9.76 13.82 13.93
N GLY A 251 10.73 12.93 13.73
CA GLY A 251 11.95 12.87 14.54
C GLY A 251 12.86 14.10 14.37
N ILE A 252 13.03 14.60 13.14
CA ILE A 252 13.84 15.82 12.90
C ILE A 252 13.09 17.09 13.29
N ASP A 253 11.76 17.12 13.12
CA ASP A 253 10.91 18.25 13.50
C ASP A 253 10.70 18.35 15.02
N GLY A 254 10.98 17.27 15.76
CA GLY A 254 10.65 17.17 17.18
C GLY A 254 9.14 17.18 17.44
N SER A 255 8.38 16.61 16.51
CA SER A 255 6.91 16.63 16.54
C SER A 255 6.35 15.87 17.74
N GLU A 256 5.22 16.33 18.27
CA GLU A 256 4.53 15.70 19.41
C GLU A 256 4.03 14.28 19.09
N ASP A 257 3.78 13.99 17.81
CA ASP A 257 3.29 12.70 17.32
C ASP A 257 4.43 11.70 17.00
N PHE A 258 5.70 12.06 17.26
CA PHE A 258 6.85 11.19 17.00
C PHE A 258 6.70 9.81 17.64
N GLU A 259 6.34 9.75 18.93
CA GLU A 259 6.16 8.47 19.62
C GLU A 259 5.09 7.60 18.94
N ALA A 260 3.93 8.17 18.60
CA ALA A 260 2.85 7.46 17.93
C ALA A 260 3.24 6.98 16.52
N SER A 261 3.99 7.77 15.77
CA SER A 261 4.50 7.38 14.44
C SER A 261 5.48 6.19 14.53
N THR A 262 6.35 6.17 15.54
CA THR A 262 7.28 5.05 15.77
C THR A 262 6.54 3.79 16.26
N GLU A 263 5.48 3.95 17.07
CA GLU A 263 4.62 2.83 17.48
C GLU A 263 3.87 2.24 16.29
N ALA A 264 3.34 3.08 15.39
CA ALA A 264 2.71 2.63 14.16
C ALA A 264 3.68 1.82 13.27
N LEU A 265 4.93 2.28 13.13
CA LEU A 265 6.00 1.55 12.43
C LEU A 265 6.36 0.23 13.12
N SER A 266 6.35 0.19 14.46
CA SER A 266 6.54 -1.04 15.22
C SER A 266 5.38 -2.02 15.02
N ASN A 267 4.14 -1.55 15.02
CA ASN A 267 2.97 -2.38 14.77
C ASN A 267 2.99 -2.99 13.35
N ASN A 268 3.41 -2.21 12.34
CA ASN A 268 3.67 -2.74 11.00
C ASN A 268 4.76 -3.83 11.00
N THR A 269 5.81 -3.71 11.83
CA THR A 269 6.82 -4.75 12.01
C THR A 269 6.23 -6.04 12.59
N GLU A 270 5.28 -5.95 13.52
CA GLU A 270 4.55 -7.11 14.04
C GLU A 270 3.70 -7.79 12.96
N ASP A 271 3.02 -7.00 12.13
CA ASP A 271 2.19 -7.52 11.03
C ASP A 271 3.04 -8.21 9.96
N LEU A 272 4.17 -7.61 9.56
CA LEU A 272 5.17 -8.26 8.69
C LEU A 272 5.69 -9.56 9.29
N THR A 273 6.00 -9.55 10.59
CA THR A 273 6.46 -10.74 11.33
C THR A 273 5.41 -11.85 11.27
N ALA A 274 4.14 -11.51 11.51
CA ALA A 274 3.03 -12.46 11.42
C ALA A 274 2.87 -13.04 10.00
N ALA A 275 3.00 -12.20 8.96
CA ALA A 275 2.96 -12.63 7.57
C ALA A 275 4.08 -13.64 7.26
N ILE A 276 5.32 -13.37 7.70
CA ILE A 276 6.45 -14.29 7.54
C ILE A 276 6.27 -15.58 8.36
N SER A 277 5.84 -15.47 9.62
CA SER A 277 5.53 -16.62 10.49
C SER A 277 4.50 -17.56 9.87
N SER A 278 3.50 -17.03 9.16
CA SER A 278 2.46 -17.84 8.50
C SER A 278 3.02 -18.77 7.41
N ILE A 279 4.17 -18.41 6.81
CA ILE A 279 4.81 -19.16 5.73
C ILE A 279 5.89 -20.08 6.26
N TYR A 280 6.83 -19.52 7.05
CA TYR A 280 8.06 -20.17 7.51
C TYR A 280 8.01 -20.68 8.96
N GLY A 281 6.95 -20.39 9.69
CA GLY A 281 6.80 -20.75 11.10
C GLY A 281 7.37 -19.70 12.06
N GLU A 282 6.98 -19.83 13.34
CA GLU A 282 7.21 -18.82 14.38
C GLU A 282 8.68 -18.51 14.65
N GLU A 283 9.55 -19.52 14.62
CA GLU A 283 10.99 -19.32 14.85
C GLU A 283 11.62 -18.44 13.76
N ALA A 284 11.24 -18.67 12.50
CA ALA A 284 11.71 -17.86 11.38
C ALA A 284 11.15 -16.43 11.44
N GLY A 285 9.88 -16.27 11.80
CA GLY A 285 9.28 -14.95 12.01
C GLY A 285 9.97 -14.16 13.13
N MET A 286 10.26 -14.79 14.26
CA MET A 286 11.00 -14.12 15.35
C MET A 286 12.41 -13.71 14.95
N LYS A 287 13.11 -14.52 14.12
CA LYS A 287 14.41 -14.13 13.60
C LYS A 287 14.32 -12.99 12.59
N PHE A 288 13.30 -13.00 11.72
CA PHE A 288 12.99 -11.89 10.83
C PHE A 288 12.76 -10.60 11.64
N LYS A 289 11.92 -10.66 12.68
CA LYS A 289 11.63 -9.52 13.56
C LYS A 289 12.88 -8.92 14.18
N GLU A 290 13.76 -9.75 14.73
CA GLU A 290 15.02 -9.29 15.34
C GLU A 290 15.87 -8.49 14.35
N MET A 291 16.01 -8.98 13.11
CA MET A 291 16.79 -8.29 12.07
C MET A 291 16.08 -7.03 11.57
N TRP A 292 14.76 -7.10 11.35
CA TRP A 292 13.94 -6.00 10.85
C TRP A 292 13.82 -4.84 11.85
N SER A 293 13.67 -5.12 13.14
CA SER A 293 13.70 -4.05 14.14
C SER A 293 15.07 -3.36 14.22
N GLY A 294 16.16 -4.07 13.90
CA GLY A 294 17.51 -3.52 13.89
C GLY A 294 17.71 -2.42 12.85
N HIS A 295 17.22 -2.57 11.61
CA HIS A 295 17.43 -1.54 10.58
C HIS A 295 16.66 -0.26 10.85
N ILE A 296 15.48 -0.35 11.46
CA ILE A 296 14.70 0.81 11.89
C ILE A 296 15.51 1.65 12.88
N GLY A 297 16.21 1.01 13.82
CA GLY A 297 17.10 1.67 14.76
C GLY A 297 18.22 2.46 14.07
N ASN A 298 18.81 1.91 13.01
CA ASN A 298 19.88 2.60 12.27
C ASN A 298 19.36 3.87 11.55
N PHE A 299 18.13 3.87 11.02
CA PHE A 299 17.52 5.09 10.47
C PHE A 299 17.26 6.14 11.56
N VAL A 300 16.80 5.73 12.74
CA VAL A 300 16.63 6.64 13.88
C VAL A 300 17.97 7.27 14.30
N ASP A 301 19.06 6.49 14.30
CA ASP A 301 20.39 7.01 14.60
C ASP A 301 20.88 7.99 13.53
N TYR A 302 20.57 7.76 12.25
CA TYR A 302 20.84 8.71 11.17
C TYR A 302 20.08 10.04 11.37
N VAL A 303 18.80 9.98 11.74
CA VAL A 303 17.98 11.18 12.02
C VAL A 303 18.57 11.97 13.19
N LYS A 304 18.92 11.30 14.30
CA LYS A 304 19.55 11.95 15.46
C LYS A 304 20.89 12.59 15.08
N ALA A 305 21.73 11.87 14.35
CA ALA A 305 23.01 12.39 13.87
C ALA A 305 22.82 13.60 12.94
N THR A 306 21.74 13.63 12.17
CA THR A 306 21.36 14.79 11.36
C THR A 306 20.96 15.99 12.21
N ALA A 307 20.12 15.78 13.23
CA ALA A 307 19.73 16.83 14.18
C ALA A 307 20.93 17.39 14.96
N ASP A 308 21.90 16.54 15.32
CA ASP A 308 23.11 16.90 16.04
C ASP A 308 24.22 17.50 15.15
N GLU A 309 24.01 17.58 13.83
CA GLU A 309 25.04 17.94 12.83
C GLU A 309 26.31 17.05 12.92
N ASP A 310 26.15 15.79 13.35
CA ASP A 310 27.23 14.85 13.61
C ASP A 310 27.50 13.94 12.40
N GLU A 311 28.32 14.43 11.47
CA GLU A 311 28.67 13.69 10.25
C GLU A 311 29.35 12.34 10.51
N MET A 312 30.07 12.19 11.63
CA MET A 312 30.70 10.91 11.99
C MET A 312 29.64 9.87 12.34
N LYS A 313 28.64 10.24 13.15
CA LYS A 313 27.54 9.32 13.47
C LYS A 313 26.62 9.04 12.29
N LYS A 314 26.46 9.98 11.35
CA LYS A 314 25.76 9.69 10.09
C LYS A 314 26.47 8.58 9.31
N GLU A 315 27.80 8.66 9.20
CA GLU A 315 28.60 7.63 8.53
C GLU A 315 28.49 6.28 9.27
N GLU A 316 28.58 6.27 10.61
CA GLU A 316 28.38 5.05 11.41
C GLU A 316 26.99 4.41 11.19
N ALA A 317 25.93 5.21 11.12
CA ALA A 317 24.57 4.72 10.85
C ALA A 317 24.45 4.13 9.42
N MET A 318 25.09 4.76 8.43
CA MET A 318 25.13 4.25 7.05
C MET A 318 25.93 2.95 6.94
N GLU A 319 27.05 2.81 7.65
CA GLU A 319 27.81 1.56 7.74
C GLU A 319 26.97 0.44 8.39
N ALA A 320 26.20 0.77 9.44
CA ALA A 320 25.30 -0.19 10.08
C ALA A 320 24.16 -0.64 9.14
N LEU A 321 23.61 0.26 8.32
CA LEU A 321 22.63 -0.07 7.28
C LEU A 321 23.24 -0.97 6.19
N ASP A 322 24.48 -0.71 5.76
CA ASP A 322 25.16 -1.58 4.79
C ASP A 322 25.40 -2.99 5.35
N GLN A 323 25.81 -3.10 6.61
CA GLN A 323 25.99 -4.39 7.28
C GLN A 323 24.66 -5.14 7.40
N TYR A 324 23.59 -4.46 7.85
CA TYR A 324 22.24 -5.04 7.89
C TYR A 324 21.82 -5.59 6.52
N ARG A 325 22.00 -4.79 5.46
CA ARG A 325 21.65 -5.16 4.09
C ARG A 325 22.33 -6.45 3.65
N GLN A 326 23.62 -6.61 3.95
CA GLN A 326 24.38 -7.82 3.64
C GLN A 326 23.85 -9.03 4.44
N ASP A 327 23.69 -8.89 5.75
CA ASP A 327 23.26 -9.98 6.63
C ASP A 327 21.83 -10.43 6.34
N PHE A 328 20.91 -9.48 6.15
CA PHE A 328 19.50 -9.74 5.86
C PHE A 328 19.32 -10.42 4.50
N SER A 329 20.10 -10.02 3.51
CA SER A 329 20.08 -10.67 2.19
C SER A 329 20.56 -12.12 2.24
N MET A 330 21.62 -12.41 3.01
CA MET A 330 22.09 -13.79 3.22
C MET A 330 21.08 -14.63 4.02
N PHE A 331 20.43 -14.02 5.01
CA PHE A 331 19.37 -14.66 5.78
C PHE A 331 18.21 -15.10 4.88
N LEU A 332 17.70 -14.21 4.02
CA LEU A 332 16.62 -14.51 3.08
C LEU A 332 17.02 -15.51 2.01
N GLU A 333 18.25 -15.42 1.47
CA GLU A 333 18.76 -16.44 0.53
C GLU A 333 18.76 -17.83 1.16
N LYS A 334 19.26 -17.94 2.40
CA LYS A 334 19.26 -19.21 3.13
C LYS A 334 17.85 -19.72 3.40
N ALA A 335 16.94 -18.85 3.85
CA ALA A 335 15.55 -19.22 4.14
C ALA A 335 14.80 -19.70 2.89
N THR A 336 15.12 -19.10 1.74
CA THR A 336 14.52 -19.44 0.44
C THR A 336 15.25 -20.53 -0.33
N GLU A 337 16.24 -21.19 0.29
CA GLU A 337 17.07 -22.23 -0.34
C GLU A 337 17.71 -21.76 -1.67
N GLY A 338 18.11 -20.49 -1.75
CA GLY A 338 18.66 -19.87 -2.96
C GLY A 338 17.61 -19.37 -3.96
N GLY A 339 16.32 -19.40 -3.59
CA GLY A 339 15.21 -18.87 -4.38
C GLY A 339 15.29 -17.35 -4.58
N LEU A 340 15.80 -16.63 -3.58
CA LEU A 340 16.14 -15.21 -3.65
C LEU A 340 17.66 -15.04 -3.54
N LYS A 341 18.30 -14.52 -4.58
CA LYS A 341 19.76 -14.32 -4.59
C LYS A 341 20.15 -13.15 -3.69
N SER A 342 21.06 -13.39 -2.73
CA SER A 342 21.51 -12.34 -1.79
C SER A 342 22.08 -11.12 -2.51
N GLU A 343 22.88 -11.28 -3.57
CA GLU A 343 23.43 -10.14 -4.32
C GLU A 343 22.33 -9.22 -4.86
N THR A 344 21.23 -9.80 -5.35
CA THR A 344 20.14 -9.03 -5.94
C THR A 344 19.25 -8.43 -4.87
N LEU A 345 18.95 -9.18 -3.80
CA LEU A 345 18.25 -8.65 -2.62
C LEU A 345 19.02 -7.48 -2.01
N ALA A 346 20.34 -7.60 -1.87
CA ALA A 346 21.18 -6.58 -1.29
C ALA A 346 21.19 -5.30 -2.14
N LYS A 347 21.09 -5.38 -3.47
CA LYS A 347 20.92 -4.19 -4.33
C LYS A 347 19.55 -3.54 -4.16
N ASN A 348 18.48 -4.31 -4.05
CA ASN A 348 17.12 -3.78 -3.83
C ASN A 348 16.97 -3.11 -2.46
N LEU A 349 17.58 -3.70 -1.43
CA LEU A 349 17.65 -3.10 -0.10
C LEU A 349 18.51 -1.84 -0.09
N GLN A 350 19.61 -1.79 -0.86
CA GLN A 350 20.37 -0.54 -1.04
C GLN A 350 19.49 0.56 -1.62
N SER A 351 18.75 0.28 -2.69
CA SER A 351 17.83 1.27 -3.26
C SER A 351 16.76 1.72 -2.26
N HIS A 352 16.24 0.82 -1.42
CA HIS A 352 15.31 1.21 -0.37
C HIS A 352 15.95 2.16 0.65
N VAL A 353 17.16 1.85 1.11
CA VAL A 353 17.93 2.74 2.00
C VAL A 353 18.17 4.10 1.32
N ASP A 354 18.60 4.09 0.06
CA ASP A 354 18.86 5.31 -0.70
C ASP A 354 17.60 6.17 -0.84
N TYR A 355 16.44 5.57 -1.13
CA TYR A 355 15.17 6.30 -1.20
C TYR A 355 14.79 6.93 0.15
N LEU A 356 14.88 6.18 1.25
CA LEU A 356 14.53 6.68 2.57
C LEU A 356 15.48 7.82 3.01
N ILE A 357 16.80 7.61 2.89
CA ILE A 357 17.80 8.63 3.25
C ILE A 357 17.64 9.86 2.35
N THR A 358 17.50 9.68 1.04
CA THR A 358 17.37 10.81 0.10
C THR A 358 16.10 11.63 0.37
N THR A 359 14.97 10.98 0.57
CA THR A 359 13.70 11.66 0.89
C THR A 359 13.81 12.45 2.19
N PHE A 360 14.38 11.85 3.23
CA PHE A 360 14.64 12.51 4.52
C PHE A 360 15.59 13.69 4.36
N ASP A 361 16.70 13.52 3.65
CA ASP A 361 17.69 14.57 3.42
C ASP A 361 17.14 15.75 2.63
N GLN A 362 16.24 15.50 1.67
CA GLN A 362 15.53 16.55 0.93
C GLN A 362 14.57 17.29 1.86
N TYR A 363 13.83 16.56 2.69
CA TYR A 363 12.90 17.14 3.66
C TYR A 363 13.63 18.04 4.66
N ALA A 364 14.72 17.54 5.28
CA ALA A 364 15.53 18.27 6.24
C ALA A 364 16.22 19.50 5.64
N LYS A 365 16.35 19.56 4.30
CA LYS A 365 16.86 20.72 3.54
C LYS A 365 15.73 21.61 3.00
N GLU A 366 14.49 21.33 3.37
CA GLU A 366 13.27 22.03 2.92
C GLU A 366 13.07 22.00 1.38
N ASP A 367 13.67 21.01 0.69
CA ASP A 367 13.45 20.77 -0.74
C ASP A 367 12.20 19.91 -0.94
N TYR A 368 11.05 20.45 -0.54
CA TYR A 368 9.79 19.69 -0.48
C TYR A 368 9.33 19.19 -1.85
N ASP A 369 9.61 19.92 -2.94
CA ASP A 369 9.27 19.45 -4.29
C ASP A 369 10.00 18.11 -4.58
N ALA A 370 11.29 18.03 -4.24
CA ALA A 370 12.07 16.81 -4.39
C ALA A 370 11.67 15.72 -3.36
N THR A 371 11.33 16.12 -2.13
CA THR A 371 10.86 15.20 -1.09
C THR A 371 9.66 14.40 -1.58
N TYR A 372 8.62 15.05 -2.08
CA TYR A 372 7.40 14.34 -2.48
C TYR A 372 7.56 13.56 -3.79
N ASP A 373 8.42 14.02 -4.72
CA ASP A 373 8.79 13.22 -5.89
C ASP A 373 9.46 11.90 -5.44
N THR A 374 10.47 11.97 -4.57
CA THR A 374 11.23 10.79 -4.08
C THR A 374 10.40 9.92 -3.13
N LEU A 375 9.51 10.52 -2.31
CA LEU A 375 8.61 9.80 -1.42
C LEU A 375 7.70 8.85 -2.20
N ARG A 376 7.11 9.34 -3.29
CA ARG A 376 6.23 8.52 -4.15
C ARG A 376 7.00 7.39 -4.82
N GLU A 377 8.23 7.65 -5.25
CA GLU A 377 9.14 6.61 -5.76
C GLU A 377 9.50 5.56 -4.69
N SER A 378 9.79 6.00 -3.46
CA SER A 378 10.05 5.15 -2.29
C SER A 378 8.87 4.24 -1.98
N TYR A 379 7.66 4.79 -1.94
CA TYR A 379 6.42 4.04 -1.71
C TYR A 379 6.20 3.01 -2.84
N ALA A 380 6.40 3.41 -4.10
CA ALA A 380 6.26 2.54 -5.25
C ALA A 380 7.33 1.42 -5.32
N HIS A 381 8.56 1.67 -4.86
CA HIS A 381 9.65 0.69 -4.82
C HIS A 381 9.26 -0.57 -4.05
N MET A 382 8.48 -0.43 -2.98
CA MET A 382 8.06 -1.54 -2.13
C MET A 382 7.14 -2.56 -2.83
N PHE A 383 6.46 -2.17 -3.92
CA PHE A 383 5.70 -3.11 -4.75
C PHE A 383 6.60 -4.04 -5.56
N GLY A 384 7.80 -3.57 -5.92
CA GLY A 384 8.86 -4.41 -6.50
C GLY A 384 9.36 -5.44 -5.49
N ALA A 385 9.61 -5.01 -4.25
CA ALA A 385 9.99 -5.90 -3.15
C ALA A 385 8.90 -6.93 -2.84
N GLY A 386 7.63 -6.51 -2.75
CA GLY A 386 6.48 -7.40 -2.55
C GLY A 386 6.34 -8.43 -3.66
N LYS A 387 6.52 -8.04 -4.93
CA LYS A 387 6.55 -8.97 -6.07
C LYS A 387 7.70 -9.98 -5.97
N ALA A 388 8.90 -9.55 -5.60
CA ALA A 388 10.07 -10.41 -5.50
C ALA A 388 9.91 -11.45 -4.38
N LEU A 389 9.55 -11.01 -3.18
CA LEU A 389 9.37 -11.87 -2.01
C LEU A 389 8.22 -12.85 -2.22
N SER A 390 7.05 -12.37 -2.63
CA SER A 390 5.90 -13.24 -2.91
C SER A 390 6.21 -14.26 -4.01
N GLY A 391 6.94 -13.85 -5.06
CA GLY A 391 7.39 -14.76 -6.12
C GLY A 391 8.34 -15.84 -5.59
N GLY A 392 9.32 -15.47 -4.76
CA GLY A 392 10.23 -16.41 -4.12
C GLY A 392 9.50 -17.43 -3.23
N PHE A 393 8.57 -16.95 -2.41
CA PHE A 393 7.81 -17.79 -1.47
C PHE A 393 6.86 -18.74 -2.19
N VAL A 394 6.16 -18.25 -3.23
CA VAL A 394 5.25 -19.07 -4.05
C VAL A 394 6.03 -20.14 -4.83
N ASN A 395 7.21 -19.80 -5.34
CA ASN A 395 8.06 -20.76 -6.04
C ASN A 395 8.62 -21.85 -5.10
N GLN A 396 8.94 -21.50 -3.85
CA GLN A 396 9.43 -22.45 -2.85
C GLN A 396 8.30 -23.36 -2.32
N PHE A 397 7.10 -22.82 -2.12
CA PHE A 397 5.96 -23.54 -1.55
C PHE A 397 4.72 -23.53 -2.47
N PRO A 398 4.78 -24.04 -3.70
CA PRO A 398 3.68 -23.95 -4.65
C PRO A 398 2.39 -24.55 -4.11
N ASP A 399 2.47 -25.70 -3.42
CA ASP A 399 1.33 -26.41 -2.82
C ASP A 399 0.52 -25.55 -1.82
N LYS A 400 1.15 -24.54 -1.17
CA LYS A 400 0.44 -23.62 -0.26
C LYS A 400 -0.42 -22.59 -0.99
N PHE A 401 -0.21 -22.41 -2.29
CA PHE A 401 -0.82 -21.33 -3.06
C PHE A 401 -1.59 -21.81 -4.28
N GLU A 402 -1.82 -23.12 -4.40
CA GLU A 402 -2.71 -23.68 -5.42
C GLU A 402 -4.13 -23.17 -5.22
N MET A 403 -4.81 -22.84 -6.33
CA MET A 403 -6.25 -22.61 -6.28
C MET A 403 -6.93 -23.97 -6.11
N ASP A 404 -7.78 -24.11 -5.09
CA ASP A 404 -8.68 -25.25 -4.97
C ASP A 404 -9.56 -25.33 -6.22
N MET A 405 -9.19 -26.18 -7.16
CA MET A 405 -10.05 -26.59 -8.27
C MET A 405 -11.04 -27.61 -7.70
N PRO A 406 -12.36 -27.41 -7.81
CA PRO A 406 -13.32 -28.44 -7.45
C PRO A 406 -12.97 -29.72 -8.22
N SER A 407 -12.56 -30.76 -7.50
CA SER A 407 -12.07 -32.02 -8.09
C SER A 407 -13.18 -32.87 -8.74
N ASN A 408 -14.40 -32.34 -8.84
CA ASN A 408 -15.52 -32.97 -9.52
C ASN A 408 -16.13 -31.97 -10.51
N MET A 409 -15.94 -32.21 -11.81
CA MET A 409 -16.94 -31.75 -12.79
C MET A 409 -18.27 -32.43 -12.41
N PRO A 410 -19.37 -31.69 -12.18
CA PRO A 410 -20.67 -32.31 -12.27
C PRO A 410 -20.86 -32.72 -13.74
N ASP A 411 -21.03 -34.02 -13.95
CA ASP A 411 -21.50 -34.60 -15.20
C ASP A 411 -22.94 -34.11 -15.46
N THR A 412 -23.10 -32.89 -15.98
CA THR A 412 -24.39 -32.44 -16.50
C THR A 412 -24.18 -31.60 -17.75
N GLY A 413 -24.31 -32.25 -18.90
CA GLY A 413 -24.76 -31.56 -20.10
C GLY A 413 -26.12 -30.90 -19.86
N MET A 414 -26.36 -29.82 -20.63
CA MET A 414 -27.52 -28.92 -20.66
C MET A 414 -27.33 -27.62 -19.85
N GLY A 415 -27.31 -26.51 -20.58
CA GLY A 415 -27.07 -25.16 -20.07
C GLY A 415 -28.13 -24.68 -19.07
N GLY A 416 -27.69 -23.78 -18.21
CA GLY A 416 -28.53 -23.07 -17.25
C GLY A 416 -27.66 -22.33 -16.25
N THR A 417 -27.63 -21.00 -16.39
CA THR A 417 -27.32 -19.98 -15.36
C THR A 417 -26.92 -20.50 -13.97
N ALA A 418 -25.63 -20.55 -13.68
CA ALA A 418 -25.10 -20.55 -12.32
C ALA A 418 -24.57 -19.14 -12.04
N GLN A 419 -25.37 -18.38 -11.30
CA GLN A 419 -25.06 -17.05 -10.82
C GLN A 419 -24.43 -17.23 -9.43
N ASP A 420 -23.16 -17.63 -9.40
CA ASP A 420 -22.37 -17.58 -8.16
C ASP A 420 -21.93 -16.12 -7.96
N SER A 421 -22.81 -15.34 -7.33
CA SER A 421 -22.44 -14.07 -6.75
C SER A 421 -21.45 -14.34 -5.61
N PHE A 422 -20.15 -14.22 -5.90
CA PHE A 422 -19.09 -14.17 -4.89
C PHE A 422 -19.40 -13.04 -3.90
N ASP A 423 -19.81 -13.41 -2.69
CA ASP A 423 -20.24 -12.48 -1.65
C ASP A 423 -19.01 -11.82 -1.01
N PHE A 424 -18.64 -10.64 -1.53
CA PHE A 424 -17.56 -9.78 -1.05
C PHE A 424 -17.60 -9.49 0.46
N THR A 425 -18.77 -9.63 1.08
CA THR A 425 -19.01 -9.31 2.49
C THR A 425 -18.21 -10.22 3.45
N TRP A 426 -17.98 -11.48 3.09
CA TRP A 426 -17.27 -12.44 3.96
C TRP A 426 -15.75 -12.25 3.96
N ILE A 427 -15.17 -11.68 2.91
CA ILE A 427 -13.71 -11.44 2.81
C ILE A 427 -13.30 -10.25 3.67
N ILE A 428 -14.09 -9.18 3.68
CA ILE A 428 -13.84 -8.01 4.54
C ILE A 428 -14.06 -8.38 6.01
N LEU A 429 -15.08 -9.18 6.32
CA LEU A 429 -15.32 -9.65 7.70
C LEU A 429 -14.28 -10.67 8.20
N SER A 430 -13.69 -11.49 7.32
CA SER A 430 -12.71 -12.51 7.74
C SER A 430 -11.32 -11.94 8.00
N ILE A 431 -10.93 -10.87 7.31
CA ILE A 431 -9.70 -10.11 7.62
C ILE A 431 -9.85 -9.40 8.98
N LEU A 432 -11.00 -8.76 9.24
CA LEU A 432 -11.32 -8.17 10.56
C LEU A 432 -11.39 -9.21 11.69
N ALA A 433 -11.82 -10.44 11.41
CA ALA A 433 -11.88 -11.51 12.40
C ALA A 433 -10.48 -12.00 12.84
N MET A 434 -9.48 -11.98 11.95
CA MET A 434 -8.10 -12.38 12.32
C MET A 434 -7.42 -11.33 13.22
N LEU A 435 -7.65 -10.03 13.00
CA LEU A 435 -7.12 -8.94 13.84
C LEU A 435 -7.78 -8.87 15.23
N SER A 436 -9.04 -9.29 15.34
CA SER A 436 -9.71 -9.36 16.66
C SER A 436 -9.15 -10.47 17.58
N GLY A 437 -8.51 -11.50 17.00
CA GLY A 437 -7.87 -12.58 17.75
C GLY A 437 -6.57 -12.17 18.44
N THR A 438 -5.76 -11.32 17.81
CA THR A 438 -4.49 -10.79 18.35
C THR A 438 -4.73 -9.74 19.45
N ALA A 439 -5.72 -8.87 19.30
CA ALA A 439 -6.07 -7.87 20.32
C ALA A 439 -6.59 -8.49 21.64
N LEU A 440 -7.33 -9.61 21.57
CA LEU A 440 -7.79 -10.34 22.76
C LEU A 440 -6.67 -11.10 23.48
N TYR A 441 -5.60 -11.48 22.77
CA TYR A 441 -4.44 -12.14 23.35
C TYR A 441 -3.53 -11.14 24.10
N ALA A 442 -3.30 -9.95 23.54
CA ALA A 442 -2.51 -8.90 24.18
C ALA A 442 -3.15 -8.40 25.49
N ARG A 443 -4.48 -8.18 25.49
CA ARG A 443 -5.21 -7.65 26.66
C ARG A 443 -5.24 -8.59 27.87
N LYS A 444 -5.01 -9.90 27.65
CA LYS A 444 -4.99 -10.90 28.73
C LYS A 444 -3.62 -11.01 29.42
N HIS A 445 -2.56 -10.51 28.78
CA HIS A 445 -1.20 -10.53 29.33
C HIS A 445 -0.84 -9.27 30.13
N THR A 446 -1.47 -8.13 29.85
CA THR A 446 -1.26 -6.87 30.60
C THR A 446 -1.94 -6.83 31.96
N GLN A 447 -2.88 -7.73 32.27
CA GLN A 447 -3.55 -7.78 33.58
C GLN A 447 -2.83 -8.66 34.63
N LYS A 448 -1.60 -9.12 34.35
CA LYS A 448 -0.86 -10.04 35.25
C LYS A 448 0.58 -9.63 35.57
N GLN A 449 0.96 -8.38 35.42
CA GLN A 449 2.21 -7.85 35.97
C GLN A 449 1.95 -6.65 36.87
#